data_AF-A0A7K0Q199-F1
#
_entry.id   AF-A0A7K0Q199-F1
#
_cell.length_a   1.000
_cell.length_b   1.000
_cell.length_c   1.000
_cell.angle_alpha   90.00
_cell.angle_beta   90.00
_cell.angle_gamma   90.00
#
_symmetry.space_group_name_H-M   'P 1'
#
loop_
_entity.id
_entity.type
_entity.pdbx_description
1 polymer ?
#
loop_
_entity_poly.entity_id
_entity_poly.type
_entity_poly.pdbx_seq_one_letter_code
_entity_poly.pdbx_strand_id
1 'polypeptide(L)' 'IADADAVVDRRGLLSAVQGCGATLVLAPVAAADGPPRHDPELLTGALASALRGAPGAGAR' A
#
# COMPACT_ATOMS: atom_id res chain seq x y z
N ILE A 1 0.93 2.37 0.28
CA ILE A 1 1.02 0.94 -0.11
C ILE A 1 1.95 0.29 0.89
N ALA A 2 1.63 -0.91 1.39
CA ALA A 2 2.52 -1.68 2.25
C ALA A 2 2.39 -3.17 1.95
N ASP A 3 3.44 -3.92 2.27
CA ASP A 3 3.43 -5.37 2.17
C ASP A 3 2.48 -5.98 3.21
N ALA A 4 1.62 -6.90 2.79
CA ALA A 4 0.58 -7.46 3.66
C ALA A 4 1.16 -8.34 4.79
N ASP A 5 2.30 -8.99 4.55
CA ASP A 5 2.92 -9.93 5.47
C ASP A 5 3.92 -9.23 6.41
N ALA A 6 4.49 -8.09 5.98
CA ALA A 6 5.37 -7.28 6.82
C ALA A 6 4.61 -6.42 7.85
N VAL A 7 3.31 -6.18 7.67
CA VAL A 7 2.51 -5.35 8.58
C VAL A 7 2.03 -6.16 9.78
N VAL A 8 2.72 -6.00 10.90
CA VAL A 8 2.42 -6.71 12.16
C VAL A 8 1.11 -6.22 12.81
N ASP A 9 0.84 -4.90 12.79
CA ASP A 9 -0.41 -4.32 13.29
C ASP A 9 -1.23 -3.68 12.17
N ARG A 10 -2.05 -4.50 11.52
CA ARG A 10 -2.93 -4.05 10.45
C ARG A 10 -3.98 -3.05 10.93
N ARG A 11 -4.51 -3.19 12.15
CA ARG A 11 -5.58 -2.33 12.66
C ARG A 11 -5.04 -0.95 12.97
N GLY A 12 -3.94 -0.88 13.74
CA GLY A 12 -3.28 0.39 14.05
C GLY A 12 -2.84 1.14 12.80
N LEU A 13 -2.26 0.43 11.82
CA LEU A 13 -1.87 1.06 10.55
C LEU A 13 -3.07 1.62 9.78
N LEU A 14 -4.18 0.88 9.69
CA LEU A 14 -5.41 1.37 9.03
C LEU A 14 -5.99 2.60 9.74
N SER A 15 -6.04 2.59 11.07
CA SER A 15 -6.52 3.74 11.85
C SER A 15 -5.63 4.97 11.64
N ALA A 16 -4.31 4.80 11.62
CA ALA A 16 -3.37 5.89 11.37
C ALA A 16 -3.53 6.49 9.97
N VAL A 17 -3.64 5.63 8.94
CA VAL A 17 -3.83 6.08 7.55
C VAL A 17 -5.14 6.85 7.39
N GLN A 18 -6.23 6.36 7.99
CA GLN A 18 -7.53 7.05 7.98
C GLN A 18 -7.48 8.39 8.73
N GLY A 19 -6.78 8.44 9.87
CA GLY A 19 -6.57 9.69 10.61
C GLY A 19 -5.82 10.75 9.80
N CYS A 20 -4.98 10.33 8.85
CA CYS A 20 -4.31 11.20 7.89
C CYS A 20 -5.15 11.55 6.65
N GLY A 21 -6.40 11.06 6.55
CA GLY A 21 -7.25 11.25 5.37
C GLY A 21 -6.74 10.52 4.12
N ALA A 22 -5.87 9.53 4.29
CA ALA A 22 -5.30 8.74 3.21
C ALA A 22 -6.00 7.38 3.07
N THR A 23 -5.70 6.67 1.99
CA THR A 23 -6.12 5.29 1.75
C THR A 23 -4.93 4.35 1.79
N LEU A 24 -5.15 3.12 2.27
CA LEU A 24 -4.13 2.08 2.36
C LEU A 24 -4.44 0.95 1.38
N VAL A 25 -3.44 0.60 0.56
CA VAL A 25 -3.39 -0.67 -0.18
C VAL A 25 -2.41 -1.58 0.52
N LEU A 26 -2.90 -2.74 0.97
CA LEU A 26 -2.10 -3.87 1.45
C LEU A 26 -2.06 -4.92 0.35
N ALA A 27 -0.86 -5.24 -0.14
CA ALA A 27 -0.64 -6.19 -1.22
C ALA A 27 0.68 -6.91 -1.00
N PRO A 28 0.86 -8.17 -1.46
CA PRO A 28 2.16 -8.83 -1.44
C PRO A 28 3.06 -8.10 -2.43
N VAL A 29 4.05 -7.38 -1.91
CA VAL A 29 5.00 -6.59 -2.70
C VAL A 29 6.45 -6.89 -2.34
N ALA A 30 6.69 -7.75 -1.36
CA ALA A 30 8.03 -8.25 -1.06
C ALA A 30 8.58 -9.11 -2.22
N ALA A 31 9.87 -8.92 -2.53
CA ALA A 31 10.58 -9.88 -3.37
C ALA A 31 10.67 -11.23 -2.66
N ALA A 32 10.48 -12.33 -3.41
CA ALA A 32 10.49 -13.68 -2.86
C ALA A 32 11.91 -14.22 -2.58
N ASP A 33 12.94 -13.48 -2.99
CA ASP A 33 14.34 -13.90 -2.94
C ASP A 33 15.22 -12.83 -2.28
N GLY A 34 16.37 -13.25 -1.75
CA GLY A 34 17.41 -12.33 -1.29
C GLY A 34 17.03 -11.45 -0.09
N PRO A 35 17.69 -10.29 0.07
CA PRO A 35 17.45 -9.40 1.21
C PRO A 35 16.09 -8.70 1.11
N PRO A 36 15.52 -8.24 2.25
CA PRO A 36 14.23 -7.55 2.28
C PRO A 36 14.20 -6.34 1.35
N ARG A 37 13.38 -6.44 0.31
CA ARG A 37 13.12 -5.36 -0.66
C ARG A 37 11.75 -5.56 -1.28
N HIS A 38 11.22 -4.51 -1.87
CA HIS A 38 10.04 -4.64 -2.73
C HIS A 38 10.42 -5.18 -4.11
N ASP A 39 9.57 -6.05 -4.64
CA ASP A 39 9.59 -6.42 -6.05
C ASP A 39 9.00 -5.26 -6.88
N PRO A 40 9.74 -4.71 -7.86
CA PRO A 40 9.28 -3.57 -8.65
C PRO A 40 7.99 -3.82 -9.44
N GLU A 41 7.78 -5.03 -9.95
CA GLU A 41 6.60 -5.38 -10.75
C GLU A 41 5.36 -5.49 -9.85
N LEU A 42 5.50 -6.16 -8.70
CA LEU A 42 4.42 -6.24 -7.71
C LEU A 42 4.05 -4.86 -7.16
N LEU A 43 5.06 -4.03 -6.85
CA LEU A 43 4.84 -2.67 -6.38
C LEU A 43 4.15 -1.81 -7.43
N THR A 44 4.52 -1.93 -8.70
CA THR A 44 3.87 -1.21 -9.81
C THR A 44 2.39 -1.58 -9.92
N GLY A 45 2.05 -2.87 -9.82
CA GLY A 45 0.66 -3.33 -9.81
C GLY A 45 -0.14 -2.77 -8.63
N ALA A 46 0.45 -2.78 -7.42
CA ALA A 46 -0.18 -2.22 -6.23
C ALA A 46 -0.37 -0.70 -6.33
N LEU A 47 0.58 0.01 -6.94
CA LEU A 47 0.49 1.45 -7.19
C LEU A 47 -0.65 1.78 -8.16
N ALA A 48 -0.77 1.03 -9.25
CA ALA A 48 -1.88 1.19 -10.17
C ALA A 48 -3.24 1.00 -9.47
N SER A 49 -3.34 0.07 -8.51
CA SER A 49 -4.54 -0.09 -7.67
C SER A 49 -4.79 1.12 -6.77
N ALA A 50 -3.76 1.65 -6.13
CA ALA A 50 -3.88 2.83 -5.26
C ALA A 50 -4.36 4.06 -6.04
N LEU A 51 -3.80 4.28 -7.23
CA LEU A 51 -4.18 5.41 -8.10
C LEU A 51 -5.62 5.30 -8.61
N ARG A 52 -6.12 4.09 -8.88
CA ARG A 52 -7.53 3.87 -9.23
C ARG A 52 -8.51 4.07 -8.07
N GLY A 53 -8.04 3.86 -6.83
CA GLY A 53 -8.84 4.02 -5.61
C GLY A 53 -8.81 5.42 -5.01
N ALA A 54 -7.94 6.32 -5.48
CA ALA A 54 -7.93 7.70 -5.05
C ALA A 54 -9.12 8.44 -5.69
N PRO A 55 -10.05 9.04 -4.92
CA PRO A 55 -11.00 9.96 -5.50
C PRO A 55 -10.21 11.07 -6.22
N GLY A 56 -10.62 11.39 -7.44
CA GLY A 56 -9.88 12.26 -8.34
C GLY A 56 -9.37 13.53 -7.64
N ALA A 57 -8.09 13.82 -7.81
CA ALA A 57 -7.45 15.07 -7.40
C ALA A 57 -7.99 16.25 -8.24
N GLY A 58 -9.28 16.56 -8.11
CA GLY A 58 -10.00 17.53 -8.92
C GLY A 58 -11.46 17.66 -8.52
N ALA A 59 -11.71 18.14 -7.29
CA ALA A 59 -12.95 18.83 -6.92
C ALA A 59 -12.74 19.57 -5.59
N ARG A 60 -12.29 20.81 -5.67
CA ARG A 60 -12.62 21.87 -4.71
C ARG A 60 -13.37 22.94 -5.47
#